data_AF-A0A7X0PLJ0-F1
#
_entry.id   AF-A0A7X0PLJ0-F1
#
_cell.length_a   1.000
_cell.length_b   1.000
_cell.length_c   1.000
_cell.angle_alpha   90.00
_cell.angle_beta   90.00
_cell.angle_gamma   90.00
#
_symmetry.space_group_name_H-M   'P 1'
#
loop_
_entity.id
_entity.type
_entity.pdbx_description
1 polymer ?
#
loop_
_entity_poly.entity_id
_entity_poly.type
_entity_poly.pdbx_seq_one_letter_code
_entity_poly.pdbx_strand_id
1 'polypeptide(L)'
;MNLNDMAQQGAPGAAEDPAAGTSGGKTPATAEQQAQFDMLLGRARTIMGESAEEWKAAMQIDPARAAVKMGTQTLRFLAQQSEKAGQPVDPMVLLHAGIQLVKDIAGIANDTGLLPDSQIEPFLQQVMQESMAEYMRMDAEEGLMPPPEHLQQRQRAGAGRQPKAPGSQGMALAHKAQQEGMQ
;
A
#
# COMPACT_ATOMS: atom_id res chain seq x y z
N MET A 1 46.18 3.71 35.53
CA MET A 1 45.73 3.64 34.13
C MET A 1 44.52 2.73 34.10
N ASN A 2 43.34 3.28 33.81
CA ASN A 2 42.06 2.56 33.84
C ASN A 2 41.66 2.10 32.43
N LEU A 3 41.15 0.87 32.34
CA LEU A 3 40.77 0.15 31.10
C LEU A 3 39.47 0.65 30.43
N ASN A 4 38.87 1.75 30.91
CA ASN A 4 37.58 2.23 30.41
C ASN A 4 37.66 3.29 29.29
N ASP A 5 38.84 3.82 28.97
CA ASP A 5 39.02 4.87 27.96
C ASP A 5 39.35 4.36 26.54
N MET A 6 39.57 3.06 26.34
CA MET A 6 39.88 2.49 25.02
C MET A 6 38.66 1.98 24.23
N ALA A 7 37.46 1.96 24.81
CA ALA A 7 36.25 1.46 24.16
C ALA A 7 35.46 2.55 23.38
N GLN A 8 36.04 3.73 23.15
CA GLN A 8 35.36 4.84 22.47
C GLN A 8 36.02 5.30 21.16
N GLN A 9 36.91 4.51 20.57
CA GLN A 9 37.51 4.85 19.27
C GLN A 9 37.41 3.66 18.31
N GLY A 10 36.35 3.63 17.51
CA GLY A 10 36.26 2.69 16.40
C GLY A 10 34.86 2.39 15.89
N ALA A 11 34.14 3.38 15.36
CA ALA A 11 33.13 3.15 14.32
C ALA A 11 32.93 4.45 13.52
N PRO A 12 33.53 4.57 12.31
CA PRO A 12 33.23 5.65 11.40
C PRO A 12 31.88 5.39 10.73
N GLY A 13 31.03 6.42 10.68
CA GLY A 13 29.90 6.52 9.78
C GLY A 13 28.79 5.49 10.01
N ALA A 14 27.76 5.90 10.76
CA ALA A 14 26.43 5.39 10.49
C ALA A 14 26.14 5.76 9.03
N ALA A 15 26.29 4.80 8.13
CA ALA A 15 25.76 4.90 6.80
C ALA A 15 24.25 5.10 6.98
N GLU A 16 23.78 6.29 6.62
CA GLU A 16 22.36 6.56 6.47
C GLU A 16 21.83 5.53 5.46
N ASP A 17 21.10 4.55 5.98
CA ASP A 17 20.39 3.55 5.20
C ASP A 17 19.44 4.31 4.25
N PRO A 18 19.58 4.20 2.91
CA PRO A 18 18.74 4.94 1.97
C PRO A 18 17.26 4.50 1.99
N ALA A 19 16.90 3.52 2.83
CA ALA A 19 15.52 3.10 3.07
C ALA A 19 14.72 4.04 4.01
N ALA A 20 15.35 5.04 4.66
CA ALA A 20 14.67 5.92 5.62
C ALA A 20 13.81 7.05 5.02
N GLY A 21 13.56 7.02 3.71
CA GLY A 21 12.82 8.05 2.99
C GLY A 21 11.42 7.64 2.55
N THR A 22 10.49 7.51 3.51
CA THR A 22 9.06 7.93 3.46
C THR A 22 8.24 7.12 4.48
N SER A 23 8.17 7.59 5.72
CA SER A 23 7.13 7.10 6.64
C SER A 23 6.57 8.26 7.44
N GLY A 24 5.41 8.76 7.01
CA GLY A 24 4.52 9.45 7.93
C GLY A 24 4.10 8.47 9.01
N GLY A 25 4.56 8.68 10.24
CA GLY A 25 3.95 8.11 11.45
C GLY A 25 4.30 6.67 11.84
N LYS A 26 5.38 6.52 12.63
CA LYS A 26 5.49 5.69 13.85
C LYS A 26 5.00 4.23 13.78
N THR A 27 5.85 3.33 13.32
CA THR A 27 6.35 2.09 13.97
C THR A 27 7.30 1.41 12.97
N PRO A 28 8.53 1.04 13.35
CA PRO A 28 9.42 0.32 12.45
C PRO A 28 8.79 -1.02 12.02
N ALA A 29 9.02 -1.43 10.77
CA ALA A 29 8.52 -2.70 10.26
C ALA A 29 9.01 -3.86 11.14
N THR A 30 8.17 -4.87 11.35
CA THR A 30 8.60 -6.09 12.05
C THR A 30 9.60 -6.86 11.18
N ALA A 31 10.41 -7.73 11.78
CA ALA A 31 11.33 -8.58 11.03
C ALA A 31 10.61 -9.46 9.99
N GLU A 32 9.38 -9.88 10.29
CA GLU A 32 8.53 -10.63 9.37
C GLU A 32 8.06 -9.77 8.20
N GLN A 33 7.61 -8.54 8.46
CA GLN A 33 7.23 -7.59 7.41
C GLN A 33 8.41 -7.24 6.50
N GLN A 34 9.60 -7.07 7.08
CA GLN A 34 10.82 -6.83 6.31
C GLN A 34 11.18 -8.04 5.43
N ALA A 35 11.10 -9.26 5.97
CA ALA A 35 11.35 -10.47 5.20
C ALA A 35 10.34 -10.66 4.05
N GLN A 36 9.07 -10.36 4.29
CA GLN A 36 8.04 -10.36 3.24
C GLN A 36 8.35 -9.31 2.17
N PHE A 37 8.74 -8.09 2.57
CA PHE A 37 9.12 -7.02 1.67
C PHE A 37 10.29 -7.42 0.77
N ASP A 38 11.38 -7.92 1.36
CA ASP A 38 12.59 -8.30 0.63
C ASP A 38 12.32 -9.46 -0.33
N MET A 39 11.54 -10.45 0.11
CA MET A 39 11.14 -11.56 -0.73
C MET A 39 10.31 -11.09 -1.93
N LEU A 40 9.28 -10.27 -1.67
CA LEU A 40 8.36 -9.80 -2.70
C LEU A 40 9.10 -8.94 -3.73
N LEU A 41 9.92 -8.00 -3.27
CA LEU A 41 10.68 -7.09 -4.13
C LEU A 41 11.76 -7.84 -4.94
N GLY A 42 12.47 -8.77 -4.31
CA GLY A 42 13.46 -9.61 -4.99
C GLY A 42 12.82 -10.48 -6.10
N ARG A 43 11.65 -11.07 -5.81
CA ARG A 43 10.90 -11.83 -6.82
C ARG A 43 10.34 -10.95 -7.92
N ALA A 44 9.80 -9.78 -7.60
CA ALA A 44 9.35 -8.83 -8.59
C ALA A 44 10.48 -8.48 -9.55
N ARG A 45 11.63 -8.03 -9.03
CA ARG A 45 12.82 -7.70 -9.84
C ARG A 45 13.29 -8.86 -10.71
N THR A 46 13.22 -10.10 -10.22
CA THR A 46 13.56 -11.28 -11.01
C THR A 46 12.63 -11.42 -12.22
N ILE A 47 11.31 -11.34 -12.01
CA ILE A 47 10.31 -11.42 -13.07
C ILE A 47 10.49 -10.29 -14.09
N MET A 48 10.72 -9.05 -13.64
CA MET A 48 10.98 -7.94 -14.56
C MET A 48 12.26 -8.16 -15.38
N GLY A 49 13.29 -8.75 -14.76
CA GLY A 49 14.56 -9.07 -15.41
C GLY A 49 14.42 -10.12 -16.51
N GLU A 50 13.55 -11.11 -16.32
CA GLU A 50 13.26 -12.16 -17.32
C GLU A 50 12.60 -11.56 -18.59
N SER A 51 11.87 -10.46 -18.46
CA SER A 51 11.17 -9.78 -19.55
C SER A 51 11.75 -8.38 -19.88
N ALA A 52 13.01 -8.11 -19.51
CA ALA A 52 13.58 -6.76 -19.54
C ALA A 52 13.53 -6.05 -20.91
N GLU A 53 13.71 -6.78 -22.02
CA GLU A 53 13.65 -6.20 -23.37
C GLU A 53 12.24 -5.78 -23.77
N GLU A 54 11.22 -6.59 -23.46
CA GLU A 54 9.82 -6.24 -23.67
C GLU A 54 9.45 -5.02 -22.83
N TRP A 55 9.94 -4.98 -21.60
CA TRP A 55 9.73 -3.85 -20.71
C TRP A 55 10.32 -2.57 -21.27
N LYS A 56 11.57 -2.63 -21.72
CA LYS A 56 12.25 -1.49 -22.33
C LYS A 56 11.49 -0.98 -23.56
N ALA A 57 11.00 -1.89 -24.41
CA ALA A 57 10.21 -1.51 -25.58
C ALA A 57 8.89 -0.81 -25.19
N ALA A 58 8.17 -1.32 -24.18
CA ALA A 58 6.95 -0.70 -23.68
C ALA A 58 7.23 0.69 -23.06
N MET A 59 8.30 0.81 -22.29
CA MET A 59 8.71 2.07 -21.66
C MET A 59 9.10 3.15 -22.68
N GLN A 60 9.61 2.77 -23.85
CA GLN A 60 9.91 3.74 -24.93
C GLN A 60 8.64 4.35 -25.56
N ILE A 61 7.50 3.67 -25.45
CA ILE A 61 6.22 4.13 -25.99
C ILE A 61 5.48 4.98 -24.96
N ASP A 62 5.31 4.43 -23.75
CA ASP A 62 4.58 5.06 -22.67
C ASP A 62 5.15 4.58 -21.32
N PRO A 63 6.14 5.30 -20.76
CA PRO A 63 6.82 4.91 -19.53
C PRO A 63 5.86 4.69 -18.36
N ALA A 64 4.91 5.61 -18.16
CA ALA A 64 4.04 5.57 -16.99
C ALA A 64 3.09 4.36 -17.08
N ARG A 65 2.45 4.17 -18.23
CA ARG A 65 1.54 3.05 -18.44
C ARG A 65 2.24 1.70 -18.39
N ALA A 66 3.46 1.61 -18.93
CA ALA A 66 4.26 0.39 -18.88
C ALA A 66 4.63 0.03 -17.43
N ALA A 67 5.08 1.01 -16.63
CA ALA A 67 5.38 0.83 -15.22
C ALA A 67 4.15 0.40 -14.41
N VAL A 68 3.00 1.02 -14.65
CA VAL A 68 1.73 0.69 -14.00
C VAL A 68 1.31 -0.74 -14.33
N LYS A 69 1.18 -1.07 -15.61
CA LYS A 69 0.68 -2.39 -16.02
C LYS A 69 1.55 -3.49 -15.46
N MET A 70 2.86 -3.42 -15.71
CA MET A 70 3.73 -4.53 -15.41
C MET A 70 4.10 -4.58 -13.93
N GLY A 71 4.32 -3.44 -13.28
CA GLY A 71 4.58 -3.37 -11.84
C GLY A 71 3.36 -3.86 -11.03
N THR A 72 2.16 -3.36 -11.34
CA THR A 72 0.94 -3.75 -10.63
C THR A 72 0.58 -5.22 -10.86
N GLN A 73 0.70 -5.70 -12.11
CA GLN A 73 0.43 -7.11 -12.43
C GLN A 73 1.44 -8.05 -11.74
N THR A 74 2.72 -7.70 -11.72
CA THR A 74 3.77 -8.50 -11.07
C THR A 74 3.50 -8.64 -9.57
N LEU A 75 3.19 -7.53 -8.90
CA LEU A 75 2.92 -7.54 -7.46
C LEU A 75 1.61 -8.26 -7.13
N ARG A 76 0.56 -8.09 -7.95
CA ARG A 76 -0.70 -8.85 -7.81
C ARG A 76 -0.45 -10.34 -7.96
N PHE A 77 0.29 -10.76 -8.99
CA PHE A 77 0.64 -12.17 -9.21
C PHE A 77 1.38 -12.75 -8.00
N LEU A 78 2.37 -12.04 -7.48
CA LEU A 78 3.12 -12.49 -6.30
C LEU A 78 2.26 -12.56 -5.03
N ALA A 79 1.36 -11.59 -4.83
CA ALA A 79 0.41 -11.63 -3.72
C ALA A 79 -0.53 -12.84 -3.81
N GLN A 80 -1.09 -13.11 -4.99
CA GLN A 80 -1.94 -14.28 -5.25
C GLN A 80 -1.19 -15.60 -5.06
N GLN A 81 0.08 -15.69 -5.47
CA GLN A 81 0.89 -16.88 -5.25
C GLN A 81 1.20 -17.11 -3.77
N SER A 82 1.46 -16.04 -3.02
CA SER A 82 1.71 -16.10 -1.59
C SER A 82 0.45 -16.55 -0.83
N GLU A 83 -0.73 -16.04 -1.22
CA GLU A 83 -2.03 -16.49 -0.68
C GLU A 83 -2.27 -17.99 -0.96
N LYS A 84 -2.03 -18.45 -2.20
CA LYS A 84 -2.14 -19.88 -2.57
C LYS A 84 -1.17 -20.78 -1.79
N ALA A 85 0.00 -20.25 -1.42
CA ALA A 85 0.98 -20.94 -0.59
C ALA A 85 0.63 -20.93 0.92
N GLY A 86 -0.48 -20.30 1.31
CA GLY A 86 -0.91 -20.19 2.71
C GLY A 86 -0.18 -19.11 3.52
N GLN A 87 0.51 -18.19 2.85
CA GLN A 87 1.26 -17.09 3.46
C GLN A 87 0.82 -15.76 2.84
N PRO A 88 -0.38 -15.24 3.18
CA PRO A 88 -0.84 -13.98 2.64
C PRO A 88 0.13 -12.84 3.00
N VAL A 89 0.39 -11.95 2.03
CA VAL A 89 1.26 -10.79 2.21
C VAL A 89 0.52 -9.72 3.01
N ASP A 90 1.20 -9.11 3.98
CA ASP A 90 0.65 -7.95 4.69
C ASP A 90 0.34 -6.81 3.69
N PRO A 91 -0.89 -6.23 3.69
CA PRO A 91 -1.26 -5.16 2.76
C PRO A 91 -0.32 -3.94 2.80
N MET A 92 0.24 -3.60 3.96
CA MET A 92 1.20 -2.51 4.09
C MET A 92 2.54 -2.86 3.44
N VAL A 93 2.96 -4.13 3.55
CA VAL A 93 4.16 -4.62 2.86
C VAL A 93 3.98 -4.58 1.34
N LEU A 94 2.81 -5.01 0.84
CA LEU A 94 2.49 -4.96 -0.59
C LEU A 94 2.51 -3.52 -1.12
N LEU A 95 1.94 -2.57 -0.38
CA LEU A 95 1.96 -1.15 -0.73
C LEU A 95 3.39 -0.59 -0.77
N HIS A 96 4.19 -0.85 0.26
CA HIS A 96 5.57 -0.37 0.34
C HIS A 96 6.44 -0.97 -0.76
N ALA A 97 6.28 -2.27 -1.05
CA ALA A 97 6.98 -2.91 -2.14
C ALA A 97 6.56 -2.33 -3.50
N GLY A 98 5.29 -1.97 -3.68
CA GLY A 98 4.81 -1.23 -4.84
C GLY A 98 5.50 0.11 -5.03
N ILE A 99 5.56 0.91 -3.98
CA ILE A 99 6.25 2.21 -4.00
C ILE A 99 7.73 2.02 -4.36
N GLN A 100 8.41 1.05 -3.73
CA GLN A 100 9.82 0.80 -4.00
C GLN A 100 10.05 0.32 -5.44
N LEU A 101 9.22 -0.57 -5.95
CA LEU A 101 9.33 -1.07 -7.32
C LEU A 101 9.18 0.06 -8.34
N VAL A 102 8.24 0.98 -8.11
CA VAL A 102 8.05 2.16 -8.97
C VAL A 102 9.26 3.10 -8.92
N LYS A 103 9.88 3.28 -7.75
CA LYS A 103 11.16 4.02 -7.62
C LYS A 103 12.29 3.32 -8.37
N ASP A 104 12.41 2.01 -8.29
CA ASP A 104 13.42 1.24 -9.01
C ASP A 104 13.24 1.41 -10.54
N ILE A 105 12.01 1.32 -11.03
CA ILE A 105 11.69 1.52 -12.46
C ILE A 105 12.05 2.94 -12.90
N ALA A 106 11.73 3.96 -12.08
CA ALA A 106 12.08 5.34 -12.38
C ALA A 106 13.60 5.54 -12.46
N GLY A 107 14.36 4.94 -11.53
CA GLY A 107 15.83 4.97 -11.53
C GLY A 107 16.41 4.32 -12.79
N ILE A 108 15.95 3.12 -13.15
CA ILE A 108 16.40 2.42 -14.37
C ILE A 108 16.04 3.23 -15.63
N ALA A 109 14.82 3.79 -15.69
CA ALA A 109 14.39 4.62 -16.82
C ALA A 109 15.25 5.89 -16.93
N ASN A 110 15.68 6.44 -15.81
CA ASN A 110 16.58 7.58 -15.77
C ASN A 110 17.99 7.23 -16.25
N ASP A 111 18.58 6.17 -15.70
CA ASP A 111 19.92 5.69 -16.06
C ASP A 111 20.02 5.33 -17.55
N THR A 112 18.92 4.90 -18.15
CA THR A 112 18.84 4.52 -19.58
C THR A 112 18.44 5.68 -20.50
N GLY A 113 18.20 6.88 -19.96
CA GLY A 113 17.82 8.07 -20.71
C GLY A 113 16.37 8.07 -21.20
N LEU A 114 15.53 7.15 -20.71
CA LEU A 114 14.10 7.07 -21.03
C LEU A 114 13.26 8.08 -20.22
N LEU A 115 13.75 8.49 -19.04
CA LEU A 115 13.06 9.42 -18.16
C LEU A 115 14.06 10.48 -17.63
N PRO A 116 14.01 11.74 -18.07
CA PRO A 116 14.90 12.77 -17.54
C PRO A 116 14.59 13.09 -16.07
N ASP A 117 15.58 13.55 -15.31
CA ASP A 117 15.48 13.84 -13.87
C ASP A 117 14.28 14.73 -13.53
N SER A 118 14.03 15.74 -14.36
CA SER A 118 12.94 16.70 -14.19
C SER A 118 11.54 16.08 -14.35
N GLN A 119 11.45 14.86 -14.88
CA GLN A 119 10.20 14.12 -15.07
C GLN A 119 10.03 12.97 -14.06
N ILE A 120 11.02 12.70 -13.20
CA ILE A 120 10.93 11.61 -12.22
C ILE A 120 9.76 11.83 -11.26
N GLU A 121 9.64 13.00 -10.65
CA GLU A 121 8.56 13.26 -9.68
C GLU A 121 7.16 13.19 -10.31
N PRO A 122 6.89 13.86 -11.46
CA PRO A 122 5.63 13.69 -12.18
C PRO A 122 5.33 12.24 -12.55
N PHE A 123 6.35 11.49 -13.01
CA PHE A 123 6.22 10.08 -13.36
C PHE A 123 5.80 9.23 -12.15
N LEU A 124 6.48 9.39 -11.00
CA LEU A 124 6.15 8.65 -9.78
C LEU A 124 4.71 8.92 -9.33
N GLN A 125 4.27 10.19 -9.38
CA GLN A 125 2.91 10.58 -9.03
C GLN A 125 1.86 9.97 -9.98
N GLN A 126 2.15 9.96 -11.29
CA GLN A 126 1.28 9.37 -12.29
C GLN A 126 1.16 7.86 -12.10
N VAL A 127 2.29 7.15 -11.99
CA VAL A 127 2.32 5.70 -11.82
C VAL A 127 1.60 5.28 -10.55
N MET A 128 1.78 5.99 -9.44
CA MET A 128 1.07 5.71 -8.18
C MET A 128 -0.46 5.80 -8.36
N GLN A 129 -0.95 6.86 -9.00
CA GLN A 129 -2.40 7.05 -9.22
C GLN A 129 -2.98 5.99 -10.15
N GLU A 130 -2.30 5.72 -11.27
CA GLU A 130 -2.75 4.76 -12.26
C GLU A 130 -2.66 3.31 -11.75
N SER A 131 -1.68 2.98 -10.91
CA SER A 131 -1.55 1.64 -10.31
C SER A 131 -2.74 1.28 -9.42
N MET A 132 -3.27 2.23 -8.66
CA MET A 132 -4.49 2.02 -7.87
C MET A 132 -5.70 1.77 -8.77
N ALA A 133 -5.83 2.53 -9.86
CA ALA A 133 -6.91 2.35 -10.83
C ALA A 133 -6.82 0.98 -11.55
N GLU A 134 -5.63 0.58 -11.97
CA GLU A 134 -5.37 -0.71 -12.59
C GLU A 134 -5.69 -1.86 -11.63
N TYR A 135 -5.30 -1.75 -10.36
CA TYR A 135 -5.60 -2.75 -9.34
C TYR A 135 -7.11 -2.93 -9.14
N MET A 136 -7.87 -1.83 -9.03
CA MET A 136 -9.34 -1.88 -8.94
C MET A 136 -9.98 -2.46 -10.20
N ARG A 137 -9.43 -2.19 -11.40
CA ARG A 137 -9.92 -2.76 -12.65
C ARG A 137 -9.77 -4.28 -12.64
N MET A 138 -8.59 -4.78 -12.24
CA MET A 138 -8.33 -6.21 -12.12
C MET A 138 -9.23 -6.88 -11.08
N ASP A 139 -9.53 -6.22 -9.95
CA ASP A 139 -10.51 -6.72 -8.97
C ASP A 139 -11.93 -6.80 -9.54
N ALA A 140 -12.32 -5.86 -10.39
CA ALA A 140 -13.62 -5.88 -11.06
C ALA A 140 -13.69 -7.01 -12.10
N GLU A 141 -12.62 -7.23 -12.87
CA GLU A 141 -12.50 -8.30 -13.85
C GLU A 141 -12.56 -9.69 -13.19
N GLU A 142 -11.98 -9.85 -12.00
CA GLU A 142 -12.01 -11.09 -11.22
C GLU A 142 -13.31 -11.25 -10.39
N GLY A 143 -14.25 -10.30 -10.46
CA GLY A 143 -15.51 -10.34 -9.72
C GLY A 143 -15.36 -10.15 -8.20
N LEU A 144 -14.20 -9.64 -7.75
CA LEU A 144 -13.88 -9.37 -6.34
C LEU A 144 -14.44 -8.01 -5.88
N MET A 145 -14.78 -7.12 -6.82
CA MET A 145 -15.50 -5.89 -6.50
C MET A 145 -17.00 -6.18 -6.28
N PRO A 146 -17.57 -5.80 -5.11
CA PRO A 146 -19.00 -5.87 -4.93
C PRO A 146 -19.68 -4.97 -5.98
N PRO A 147 -20.75 -5.43 -6.64
CA PRO A 147 -21.47 -4.61 -7.60
C PRO A 147 -21.86 -3.25 -6.98
N PRO A 148 -21.93 -2.16 -7.77
CA PRO A 148 -22.23 -0.83 -7.27
C PRO A 148 -23.49 -0.78 -6.37
N GLU A 149 -24.45 -1.66 -6.64
CA GLU A 149 -25.66 -1.87 -5.85
C GLU A 149 -25.37 -2.31 -4.40
N HIS A 150 -24.40 -3.20 -4.20
CA HIS A 150 -23.94 -3.62 -2.87
C HIS A 150 -23.16 -2.54 -2.13
N LEU A 151 -22.41 -1.68 -2.83
CA LEU A 151 -21.74 -0.52 -2.21
C LEU A 151 -22.75 0.53 -1.74
N GLN A 152 -23.78 0.81 -2.55
CA GLN A 152 -24.85 1.72 -2.20
C GLN A 152 -25.73 1.16 -1.06
N GLN A 153 -25.94 -0.16 -1.03
CA GLN A 153 -26.63 -0.83 0.07
C GLN A 153 -25.80 -0.87 1.36
N ARG A 154 -24.48 -1.00 1.28
CA ARG A 154 -23.58 -0.91 2.45
C ARG A 154 -23.49 0.52 3.00
N GLN A 155 -23.52 1.54 2.14
CA GLN A 155 -23.63 2.94 2.55
C GLN A 155 -25.00 3.25 3.17
N ARG A 156 -26.09 2.70 2.63
CA ARG A 156 -27.43 2.83 3.22
C ARG A 156 -27.57 2.04 4.54
N ALA A 157 -26.95 0.87 4.65
CA ALA A 157 -26.92 0.07 5.88
C ALA A 157 -25.98 0.66 6.95
N GLY A 158 -24.89 1.33 6.56
CA GLY A 158 -23.99 2.08 7.44
C GLY A 158 -24.57 3.43 7.89
N ALA A 159 -25.35 4.10 7.05
CA ALA A 159 -26.12 5.30 7.41
C ALA A 159 -27.30 5.01 8.36
N GLY A 160 -27.61 3.72 8.60
CA GLY A 160 -28.64 3.27 9.54
C GLY A 160 -28.14 2.95 10.96
N ARG A 161 -26.82 2.96 11.20
CA ARG A 161 -26.26 2.83 12.56
C ARG A 161 -25.81 4.18 13.09
N GLN A 162 -26.76 5.09 13.27
CA GLN A 162 -26.62 6.08 14.33
C GLN A 162 -26.43 5.32 15.66
N PRO A 163 -25.44 5.66 16.51
CA PRO A 163 -25.46 5.20 17.88
C PRO A 163 -26.80 5.66 18.48
N LYS A 164 -27.61 4.74 18.98
CA LYS A 164 -28.78 5.09 19.78
C LYS A 164 -28.26 5.92 20.95
N ALA A 165 -28.42 7.24 20.88
CA ALA A 165 -28.26 8.10 22.02
C ALA A 165 -29.19 7.56 23.12
N PRO A 166 -28.70 7.34 24.36
CA PRO A 166 -29.56 6.93 25.46
C PRO A 166 -30.42 8.16 25.83
N GLY A 167 -31.61 8.30 25.24
CA GLY A 167 -32.32 9.56 25.42
C GLY A 167 -33.77 9.69 24.97
N SER A 168 -34.50 8.62 24.68
CA SER A 168 -35.94 8.77 24.33
C SER A 168 -36.88 7.77 25.00
N GLN A 169 -36.38 6.66 25.55
CA GLN A 169 -37.23 5.69 26.25
C GLN A 169 -37.49 6.06 27.73
N GLY A 170 -36.62 6.86 28.36
CA GLY A 170 -36.83 7.33 29.75
C GLY A 170 -37.88 8.44 29.88
N MET A 171 -38.02 9.29 28.86
CA MET A 171 -38.97 10.42 28.87
C MET A 171 -40.43 9.97 28.64
N ALA A 172 -40.64 8.91 27.85
CA ALA A 172 -41.96 8.35 27.63
C ALA A 172 -42.55 7.68 28.89
N LEU A 173 -41.68 7.09 29.73
CA LEU A 173 -42.10 6.46 30.99
C LEU A 173 -42.38 7.49 32.10
N ALA A 174 -41.60 8.58 32.15
CA ALA A 174 -41.82 9.67 33.11
C ALA A 174 -43.14 10.42 32.83
N HIS A 175 -43.51 10.60 31.57
CA HIS A 175 -44.76 11.29 31.24
C HIS A 175 -46.01 10.47 31.56
N LYS A 176 -45.91 9.13 31.50
CA LYS A 176 -47.02 8.23 31.85
C LYS A 176 -47.25 8.15 33.36
N ALA A 177 -46.16 8.14 34.15
CA ALA A 177 -46.26 8.14 35.62
C ALA A 177 -46.86 9.44 36.19
N GLN A 178 -46.73 10.56 35.49
CA GLN A 178 -47.33 11.84 35.89
C GLN A 178 -48.83 11.95 35.58
N GLN A 179 -49.35 11.15 34.63
CA GLN A 179 -50.77 11.13 34.27
C GLN A 179 -51.60 10.19 35.16
N GLU A 180 -50.99 9.15 35.74
CA GLU A 180 -51.68 8.19 36.63
C GLU A 180 -51.69 8.61 38.11
N GLY A 181 -51.05 9.74 38.46
CA GLY A 181 -50.98 10.27 39.83
C GLY A 181 -51.98 11.41 40.17
N MET A 182 -52.94 11.71 39.29
CA MET A 182 -54.00 12.71 39.54
C MET A 182 -55.41 12.10 39.38
N GLN A 183 -55.65 10.98 40.07
CA GLN A 183 -56.99 10.57 40.49
C GLN A 183 -57.01 10.42 42.00
#